data_AF-A0A2T3MFF6-F1
#
_entry.id   AF-A0A2T3MFF6-F1
#
_cell.length_a   1.000
_cell.length_b   1.000
_cell.length_c   1.000
_cell.angle_alpha   90.00
_cell.angle_beta   90.00
_cell.angle_gamma   90.00
#
_symmetry.space_group_name_H-M   'P 1'
#
loop_
_entity.id
_entity.type
_entity.pdbx_description
1 polymer ?
#
loop_
_entity_poly.entity_id
_entity_poly.type
_entity_poly.pdbx_seq_one_letter_code
_entity_poly.pdbx_strand_id
1 'polypeptide(L)'
;MTEPQIMIVFIILMFITTVGITVFLVKRSNGNARLYWFIACVMASFYLVGYLVAPFSTVISLLILFLMKNEKDNALVDIKDGLFHLIAFSASGLFFVIYGLLAIGGFYWLWMAIQLGSFWMFIVGVFPLSFLVTVPVGAYSLIFGMPDWVISFFG
;
A
#
# COMPACT_ATOMS: atom_id res chain seq x y z
N MET A 1 -30.72 8.95 -3.56
CA MET A 1 -29.57 8.16 -4.06
C MET A 1 -29.52 6.87 -3.27
N THR A 2 -29.29 5.75 -3.93
CA THR A 2 -29.01 4.49 -3.23
C THR A 2 -27.60 4.57 -2.62
N GLU A 3 -27.34 3.84 -1.52
CA GLU A 3 -26.01 3.77 -0.88
C GLU A 3 -24.83 3.63 -1.87
N PRO A 4 -24.87 2.74 -2.89
CA PRO A 4 -23.77 2.62 -3.85
C PRO A 4 -23.57 3.89 -4.69
N GLN A 5 -24.62 4.65 -5.00
CA GLN A 5 -24.50 5.90 -5.75
C GLN A 5 -23.80 6.98 -4.92
N ILE A 6 -24.05 7.04 -3.61
CA ILE A 6 -23.41 7.99 -2.70
C ILE A 6 -21.91 7.71 -2.61
N MET A 7 -21.54 6.44 -2.46
CA MET A 7 -20.14 6.02 -2.41
C MET A 7 -19.39 6.36 -3.70
N ILE A 8 -19.99 6.11 -4.87
CA ILE A 8 -19.37 6.44 -6.17
C ILE A 8 -19.15 7.96 -6.30
N VAL A 9 -20.15 8.77 -5.96
CA VAL A 9 -20.02 10.24 -6.02
C VAL A 9 -18.94 10.73 -5.05
N PHE A 10 -18.86 10.17 -3.85
CA PHE A 10 -17.83 10.50 -2.88
C PHE A 10 -16.42 10.18 -3.40
N ILE A 11 -16.21 8.99 -3.98
CA ILE A 11 -14.91 8.60 -4.57
C ILE A 11 -14.50 9.55 -5.70
N ILE A 12 -15.44 9.91 -6.58
CA ILE A 12 -15.18 10.84 -7.69
C ILE A 12 -14.81 12.23 -7.16
N LEU A 13 -15.52 12.73 -6.14
CA LEU A 13 -15.20 14.02 -5.53
C LEU A 13 -13.80 14.02 -4.92
N MET A 14 -13.49 13.00 -4.11
CA MET A 14 -12.15 12.86 -3.50
C MET A 14 -11.06 12.77 -4.56
N PHE A 15 -11.31 12.03 -5.65
CA PHE A 15 -10.40 11.94 -6.79
C PHE A 15 -10.11 13.31 -7.42
N ILE A 16 -11.15 14.05 -7.78
CA ILE A 16 -11.02 15.39 -8.38
C ILE A 16 -10.29 16.33 -7.43
N THR A 17 -10.63 16.30 -6.14
CA THR A 17 -9.96 17.11 -5.11
C THR A 17 -8.48 16.76 -5.01
N THR A 18 -8.10 15.48 -4.99
CA THR A 18 -6.69 15.08 -4.97
C THR A 18 -5.93 15.53 -6.20
N VAL A 19 -6.51 15.39 -7.40
CA VAL A 19 -5.89 15.86 -8.64
C VAL A 19 -5.70 17.37 -8.62
N GLY A 20 -6.74 18.11 -8.23
CA GLY A 20 -6.72 19.57 -8.16
C GLY A 20 -5.71 20.11 -7.16
N ILE A 21 -5.69 19.56 -5.94
CA ILE A 21 -4.72 19.94 -4.89
C ILE A 21 -3.30 19.65 -5.34
N THR A 22 -3.05 18.48 -5.93
CA THR A 22 -1.72 18.09 -6.42
C THR A 22 -1.23 19.08 -7.47
N VAL A 23 -2.03 19.35 -8.50
CA VAL A 23 -1.67 20.29 -9.56
C VAL A 23 -1.44 21.70 -8.99
N PHE A 24 -2.32 22.16 -8.09
CA PHE A 24 -2.24 23.48 -7.48
C PHE A 24 -0.96 23.67 -6.66
N LEU A 25 -0.66 22.75 -5.74
CA LEU A 25 0.50 22.84 -4.83
C LEU A 25 1.81 22.69 -5.60
N VAL A 26 1.88 21.72 -6.52
CA VAL A 26 3.09 21.47 -7.32
C VAL A 26 3.38 22.65 -8.23
N LYS A 27 2.36 23.23 -8.89
CA LYS A 27 2.54 24.42 -9.74
C LYS A 27 2.99 25.65 -8.94
N ARG A 28 2.54 25.81 -7.69
CA ARG A 28 2.92 26.94 -6.84
C ARG A 28 4.37 26.84 -6.35
N SER A 29 4.94 25.63 -6.36
CA SER A 29 6.27 25.35 -5.86
C SER A 29 7.35 25.56 -6.94
N ASN A 30 8.55 25.95 -6.52
CA ASN A 30 9.67 26.25 -7.42
C ASN A 30 10.87 25.35 -7.12
N GLY A 31 11.65 25.01 -8.17
CA GLY A 31 12.87 24.20 -8.05
C GLY A 31 12.62 22.83 -7.41
N ASN A 32 13.54 22.37 -6.55
CA ASN A 32 13.49 21.05 -5.92
C ASN A 32 12.27 20.87 -4.99
N ALA A 33 11.68 21.96 -4.49
CA ALA A 33 10.48 21.90 -3.67
C ALA A 33 9.27 21.36 -4.46
N ARG A 34 9.26 21.48 -5.78
CA ARG A 34 8.18 20.97 -6.65
C ARG A 34 8.06 19.45 -6.55
N LEU A 35 9.20 18.76 -6.53
CA LEU A 35 9.29 17.32 -6.41
C LEU A 35 8.84 16.83 -5.02
N TYR A 36 9.25 17.51 -3.95
CA TYR A 36 8.79 17.16 -2.59
C TYR A 36 7.28 17.32 -2.42
N TRP A 37 6.70 18.42 -2.93
CA TRP A 37 5.24 18.61 -2.91
C TRP A 37 4.51 17.56 -3.74
N PHE A 38 5.06 17.18 -4.90
CA PHE A 38 4.48 16.13 -5.72
C PHE A 38 4.48 14.79 -4.97
N ILE A 39 5.60 14.39 -4.38
CA ILE A 39 5.70 13.15 -3.59
C ILE A 39 4.72 13.17 -2.40
N ALA A 40 4.64 14.29 -1.67
CA ALA A 40 3.73 14.43 -0.54
C ALA A 40 2.26 14.30 -0.96
N CYS A 41 1.87 14.90 -2.09
CA CYS A 41 0.51 14.79 -2.63
C CYS A 41 0.19 13.37 -3.12
N VAL A 42 1.15 12.67 -3.72
CA VAL A 42 1.01 11.27 -4.09
C VAL A 42 0.79 10.41 -2.85
N MET A 43 1.59 10.59 -1.79
CA MET A 43 1.35 9.86 -0.54
C MET A 43 -0.02 10.14 0.05
N ALA A 44 -0.44 11.40 0.08
CA ALA A 44 -1.77 11.78 0.58
C ALA A 44 -2.91 11.16 -0.24
N SER A 45 -2.76 11.02 -1.56
CA SER A 45 -3.80 10.43 -2.41
C SER A 45 -4.02 8.93 -2.12
N PHE A 46 -2.98 8.19 -1.76
CA PHE A 46 -3.10 6.79 -1.30
C PHE A 46 -3.97 6.65 -0.05
N TYR A 47 -3.93 7.62 0.87
CA TYR A 47 -4.79 7.63 2.07
C TYR A 47 -6.22 8.11 1.77
N LEU A 48 -6.39 9.09 0.87
CA LEU A 48 -7.68 9.74 0.62
C LEU A 48 -8.58 8.97 -0.36
N VAL A 49 -8.01 8.40 -1.42
CA VAL A 49 -8.78 7.73 -2.50
C VAL A 49 -8.47 6.23 -2.57
N GLY A 50 -7.49 5.77 -1.79
CA GLY A 50 -7.13 4.36 -1.69
C GLY A 50 -6.19 3.87 -2.78
N TYR A 51 -5.67 2.67 -2.56
CA TYR A 51 -4.58 2.10 -3.35
C TYR A 51 -4.91 1.86 -4.84
N LEU A 52 -6.17 1.54 -5.15
CA LEU A 52 -6.59 1.29 -6.54
C LEU A 52 -6.72 2.58 -7.36
N VAL A 53 -7.17 3.67 -6.74
CA VAL A 53 -7.52 4.91 -7.45
C VAL A 53 -6.37 5.93 -7.43
N ALA A 54 -5.54 5.93 -6.38
CA ALA A 54 -4.40 6.84 -6.24
C ALA A 54 -3.41 6.84 -7.44
N PRO A 55 -3.06 5.70 -8.05
CA PRO A 55 -2.19 5.68 -9.24
C PRO A 55 -2.78 6.47 -10.41
N PHE A 56 -4.09 6.32 -10.66
CA PHE A 56 -4.78 7.06 -11.72
C PHE A 56 -4.78 8.57 -11.45
N SER A 57 -5.00 8.98 -10.19
CA SER A 57 -4.98 10.39 -9.82
C SER A 57 -3.60 11.01 -10.09
N THR A 58 -2.53 10.26 -9.79
CA THR A 58 -1.15 10.70 -9.98
C THR A 58 -0.81 10.84 -11.46
N VAL A 59 -1.20 9.86 -12.29
CA VAL A 59 -1.00 9.92 -13.75
C VAL A 59 -1.73 11.12 -14.35
N ILE A 60 -2.98 11.37 -13.95
CA ILE A 60 -3.73 12.53 -14.43
C ILE A 60 -3.08 13.84 -13.95
N SER A 61 -2.64 13.94 -12.70
CA SER A 61 -1.93 15.12 -12.21
C SER A 61 -0.63 15.38 -12.97
N LEU A 62 0.16 14.34 -13.27
CA LEU A 62 1.36 14.46 -14.11
C LEU A 62 1.01 14.94 -15.52
N LEU A 63 -0.05 14.40 -16.13
CA LEU A 63 -0.51 14.79 -17.46
C LEU A 63 -0.96 16.26 -17.48
N ILE A 64 -1.70 16.71 -16.47
CA ILE A 64 -2.12 18.12 -16.36
C ILE A 64 -0.90 19.03 -16.17
N LEU A 65 0.04 18.66 -15.29
CA LEU A 65 1.27 19.43 -15.07
C LEU A 65 2.14 19.50 -16.33
N PHE A 66 2.15 18.44 -17.16
CA PHE A 66 2.82 18.44 -18.45
C PHE A 66 2.16 19.41 -19.44
N LEU A 67 0.84 19.40 -19.54
CA LEU A 67 0.10 20.33 -20.40
C LEU A 67 0.25 21.79 -19.94
N MET A 68 0.49 22.00 -18.65
CA MET A 68 0.72 23.32 -18.04
C MET A 68 2.21 23.71 -17.98
N LYS A 69 3.08 23.01 -18.71
CA LYS A 69 4.53 23.28 -18.78
C LYS A 69 4.81 24.73 -19.16
N ASN A 70 5.78 25.34 -18.46
CA ASN A 70 6.36 26.63 -18.85
C ASN A 70 7.73 26.43 -19.53
N GLU A 71 8.20 27.41 -20.32
CA GLU A 71 9.44 27.29 -21.09
C GLU A 71 10.70 27.11 -20.22
N LYS A 72 10.63 27.50 -18.95
CA LYS A 72 11.73 27.37 -17.97
C LYS A 72 11.79 26.00 -17.28
N ASP A 73 10.84 25.11 -17.53
CA ASP A 73 10.71 23.83 -16.82
C ASP A 73 11.31 22.67 -17.63
N ASN A 74 12.16 21.87 -16.97
CA ASN A 74 12.67 20.59 -17.48
C ASN A 74 11.62 19.47 -17.33
N ALA A 75 10.44 19.67 -17.93
CA ALA A 75 9.26 18.82 -17.72
C ALA A 75 9.50 17.32 -17.95
N LEU A 76 10.37 16.95 -18.89
CA LEU A 76 10.68 15.54 -19.16
C LEU A 76 11.45 14.89 -18.00
N VAL A 77 12.33 15.64 -17.34
CA VAL A 77 13.09 15.16 -16.16
C VAL A 77 12.13 15.02 -14.98
N ASP A 78 11.28 16.01 -14.76
CA ASP A 78 10.30 15.99 -13.67
C ASP A 78 9.28 14.84 -13.80
N ILE A 79 8.84 14.53 -15.02
CA ILE A 79 7.92 13.41 -15.29
C ILE A 79 8.61 12.07 -15.10
N LYS A 80 9.86 11.95 -15.60
CA LYS A 80 10.65 10.74 -15.41
C LYS A 80 10.80 10.45 -13.92
N ASP A 81 11.22 11.45 -13.14
CA ASP A 81 11.42 11.30 -11.71
C ASP A 81 10.10 11.00 -10.99
N GLY A 82 9.02 11.72 -11.33
CA GLY A 82 7.68 11.45 -10.80
C GLY A 82 7.17 10.03 -11.09
N LEU A 83 7.42 9.50 -12.29
CA LEU A 83 7.07 8.13 -12.67
C LEU A 83 7.92 7.09 -11.91
N PHE A 84 9.23 7.30 -11.80
CA PHE A 84 10.10 6.42 -11.02
C PHE A 84 9.67 6.36 -9.56
N HIS A 85 9.31 7.50 -8.97
CA HIS A 85 8.78 7.54 -7.62
C HIS A 85 7.45 6.79 -7.51
N LEU A 86 6.52 6.93 -8.46
CA LEU A 86 5.26 6.17 -8.47
C LEU A 86 5.54 4.66 -8.44
N ILE A 87 6.44 4.16 -9.28
CA ILE A 87 6.81 2.74 -9.34
C ILE A 87 7.50 2.30 -8.05
N ALA A 88 8.39 3.11 -7.50
CA ALA A 88 9.05 2.81 -6.23
C ALA A 88 8.04 2.74 -5.07
N PHE A 89 7.07 3.65 -5.04
CA PHE A 89 6.00 3.66 -4.04
C PHE A 89 5.08 2.46 -4.17
N SER A 90 4.64 2.10 -5.38
CA SER A 90 3.78 0.92 -5.58
C SER A 90 4.50 -0.38 -5.21
N ALA A 91 5.78 -0.51 -5.54
CA ALA A 91 6.60 -1.62 -5.08
C ALA A 91 6.69 -1.66 -3.55
N SER A 92 6.98 -0.52 -2.90
CA SER A 92 7.08 -0.44 -1.44
C SER A 92 5.74 -0.74 -0.73
N GLY A 93 4.61 -0.35 -1.31
CA GLY A 93 3.28 -0.65 -0.79
C GLY A 93 2.97 -2.15 -0.83
N LEU A 94 3.37 -2.84 -1.90
CA LEU A 94 3.23 -4.29 -2.01
C LEU A 94 4.06 -5.01 -0.94
N PHE A 95 5.29 -4.56 -0.70
CA PHE A 95 6.10 -5.07 0.41
C PHE A 95 5.42 -4.82 1.76
N PHE A 96 4.86 -3.63 1.99
CA PHE A 96 4.14 -3.33 3.23
C PHE A 96 2.96 -4.28 3.48
N VAL A 97 2.16 -4.57 2.45
CA VAL A 97 1.05 -5.53 2.53
C VAL A 97 1.55 -6.93 2.84
N ILE A 98 2.62 -7.39 2.17
CA ILE A 98 3.21 -8.71 2.42
C ILE A 98 3.75 -8.79 3.85
N TYR A 99 4.53 -7.80 4.31
CA TYR A 99 5.06 -7.77 5.67
C TYR A 99 3.94 -7.73 6.72
N GLY A 100 2.87 -6.97 6.47
CA GLY A 100 1.68 -6.94 7.32
C GLY A 100 1.01 -8.32 7.39
N LEU A 101 0.80 -8.98 6.25
CA LEU A 101 0.22 -10.32 6.19
C LEU A 101 1.09 -11.35 6.92
N LEU A 102 2.41 -11.27 6.77
CA LEU A 102 3.36 -12.14 7.46
C LEU A 102 3.29 -11.91 8.98
N ALA A 103 3.27 -10.66 9.44
CA ALA A 103 3.13 -10.36 10.86
C ALA A 103 1.83 -10.95 11.44
N ILE A 104 0.70 -10.74 10.75
CA ILE A 104 -0.60 -11.31 11.15
C ILE A 104 -0.55 -12.85 11.10
N GLY A 105 0.11 -13.43 10.10
CA GLY A 105 0.33 -14.87 9.99
C GLY A 105 1.09 -15.46 11.18
N GLY A 106 2.16 -14.80 11.63
CA GLY A 106 2.88 -15.20 12.84
C GLY A 106 2.01 -15.18 14.10
N PHE A 107 1.21 -14.14 14.27
CA PHE A 107 0.23 -14.09 15.37
C PHE A 107 -0.83 -15.18 15.27
N TYR A 108 -1.30 -15.48 14.06
CA TYR A 108 -2.28 -16.55 13.85
C TYR A 108 -1.72 -17.92 14.19
N TRP A 109 -0.45 -18.21 13.86
CA TRP A 109 0.22 -19.43 14.29
C TRP A 109 0.21 -19.56 15.82
N LEU A 110 0.62 -18.51 16.54
CA LEU A 110 0.63 -18.50 18.00
C LEU A 110 -0.77 -18.65 18.59
N TRP A 111 -1.76 -18.03 17.97
CA TRP A 111 -3.16 -18.18 18.34
C TRP A 111 -3.64 -19.64 18.22
N MET A 112 -3.32 -20.30 17.11
CA MET A 112 -3.65 -21.72 16.91
C MET A 112 -2.91 -22.62 17.90
N ALA A 113 -1.67 -22.32 18.27
CA ALA A 113 -0.95 -23.05 19.30
C ALA A 113 -1.69 -23.01 20.65
N ILE A 114 -2.29 -21.86 21.00
CA ILE A 114 -3.11 -21.71 22.21
C ILE A 114 -4.41 -22.51 22.08
N GLN A 115 -5.09 -22.45 20.93
CA GLN A 115 -6.34 -23.18 20.72
C GLN A 115 -6.16 -24.70 20.77
N LEU A 116 -5.05 -25.21 20.23
CA LEU A 116 -4.70 -26.63 20.27
C LEU A 116 -4.10 -27.06 21.62
N GLY A 117 -3.82 -26.13 22.53
CA GLY A 117 -3.12 -26.43 23.79
C GLY A 117 -1.69 -26.95 23.59
N SER A 118 -1.09 -26.64 22.43
CA SER A 118 0.19 -27.24 22.02
C SER A 118 1.37 -26.37 22.43
N PHE A 119 2.03 -26.77 23.52
CA PHE A 119 3.20 -26.06 24.04
C PHE A 119 4.38 -26.03 23.05
N TRP A 120 4.62 -27.14 22.35
CA TRP A 120 5.70 -27.21 21.34
C TRP A 120 5.42 -26.31 20.13
N MET A 121 4.16 -26.23 19.68
CA MET A 121 3.77 -25.33 18.60
C MET A 121 4.00 -23.86 18.98
N PHE A 122 3.75 -23.53 20.26
CA PHE A 122 3.98 -22.20 20.80
C PHE A 122 5.48 -21.86 20.83
N ILE A 123 6.34 -22.76 21.34
CA ILE A 123 7.81 -22.54 21.35
C ILE A 123 8.32 -22.31 19.92
N VAL A 124 7.92 -23.16 18.98
CA VAL A 124 8.28 -23.02 17.56
C VAL A 124 7.74 -21.72 16.98
N GLY A 125 6.59 -21.24 17.45
CA GLY A 125 6.00 -19.96 17.05
C GLY A 125 6.72 -18.72 17.62
N VAL A 126 7.47 -18.84 18.72
CA VAL A 126 8.20 -17.71 19.36
C VAL A 126 9.68 -17.69 18.97
N PHE A 127 10.25 -18.82 18.58
CA PHE A 127 11.66 -18.90 18.22
C PHE A 127 11.96 -18.19 16.88
N PRO A 128 12.86 -17.19 16.82
CA PRO A 128 13.02 -16.35 15.63
C PRO A 128 13.42 -17.09 14.35
N LEU A 129 14.22 -18.15 14.45
CA LEU A 129 14.66 -18.89 13.26
C LEU A 129 13.52 -19.71 12.64
N SER A 130 12.54 -20.14 13.42
CA SER A 130 11.38 -20.86 12.89
C SER A 130 10.36 -19.93 12.26
N PHE A 131 10.51 -18.60 12.37
CA PHE A 131 9.63 -17.64 11.68
C PHE A 131 9.64 -17.83 10.16
N LEU A 132 10.75 -18.33 9.59
CA LEU A 132 10.81 -18.67 8.17
C LEU A 132 9.77 -19.72 7.74
N VAL A 133 9.24 -20.49 8.68
CA VAL A 133 8.22 -21.51 8.44
C VAL A 133 6.89 -21.13 9.09
N THR A 134 6.89 -20.74 10.36
CA THR A 134 5.66 -20.49 11.12
C THR A 134 4.88 -19.29 10.60
N VAL A 135 5.57 -18.25 10.15
CA VAL A 135 4.93 -17.02 9.64
C VAL A 135 4.28 -17.27 8.27
N PRO A 136 4.96 -17.85 7.26
CA PRO A 136 4.30 -18.23 6.01
C PRO A 136 3.17 -19.23 6.19
N VAL A 137 3.35 -20.26 7.04
CA VAL A 137 2.30 -21.25 7.28
C VAL A 137 1.12 -20.60 8.00
N GLY A 138 1.34 -19.78 9.02
CA GLY A 138 0.27 -19.05 9.69
C GLY A 138 -0.48 -18.09 8.76
N ALA A 139 0.24 -17.41 7.85
CA ALA A 139 -0.37 -16.57 6.82
C ALA A 139 -1.23 -17.38 5.83
N TYR A 140 -0.74 -18.54 5.39
CA TYR A 140 -1.50 -19.48 4.57
C TYR A 140 -2.77 -19.96 5.29
N SER A 141 -2.64 -20.31 6.57
CA SER A 141 -3.73 -20.87 7.36
C SER A 141 -4.88 -19.89 7.62
N LEU A 142 -4.63 -18.57 7.57
CA LEU A 142 -5.68 -17.56 7.64
C LEU A 142 -6.68 -17.64 6.49
N ILE A 143 -6.22 -18.08 5.31
CA ILE A 143 -7.03 -18.12 4.09
C ILE A 143 -7.58 -19.52 3.86
N PHE A 144 -6.76 -20.54 4.10
CA PHE A 144 -7.04 -21.93 3.71
C PHE A 144 -7.26 -22.89 4.89
N GLY A 145 -7.15 -22.41 6.12
CA GLY A 145 -7.18 -23.25 7.32
C GLY A 145 -5.84 -23.91 7.62
N MET A 146 -5.72 -24.48 8.83
CA MET A 146 -4.47 -25.07 9.30
C MET A 146 -4.14 -26.35 8.52
N PRO A 147 -2.92 -26.51 7.97
CA PRO A 147 -2.56 -27.72 7.24
C PRO A 147 -2.59 -28.98 8.12
N ASP A 148 -3.03 -30.10 7.55
CA ASP A 148 -3.17 -31.39 8.26
C ASP A 148 -1.85 -31.86 8.88
N TRP A 149 -0.70 -31.61 8.25
CA TRP A 149 0.60 -31.99 8.79
C TRP A 149 0.96 -31.22 10.08
N VAL A 150 0.45 -29.99 10.22
CA VAL A 150 0.68 -29.20 11.44
C VAL A 150 -0.20 -29.75 12.56
N ILE A 151 -1.46 -30.06 12.24
CA ILE A 151 -2.38 -30.67 13.19
C ILE A 151 -1.88 -32.05 13.61
N SER A 152 -1.38 -32.88 12.70
CA SER A 152 -0.90 -34.22 13.06
C SER A 152 0.39 -34.21 13.88
N PHE A 153 1.21 -33.16 13.73
CA PHE A 153 2.46 -33.03 14.47
C PHE A 153 2.28 -32.33 15.83
N PHE A 154 1.38 -31.35 15.92
CA PHE A 154 1.23 -30.48 17.08
C PHE A 154 -0.12 -30.57 17.80
N GLY A 155 -1.15 -31.12 17.16
CA GLY A 155 -2.51 -31.25 17.72
C GLY A 155 -2.73 -32.48 18.58
#